data_AF-A0A6F8SPU6-F1
#
_entry.id   AF-A0A6F8SPU6-F1
#
_cell.length_a   1.000
_cell.length_b   1.000
_cell.length_c   1.000
_cell.angle_alpha   90.00
_cell.angle_beta   90.00
_cell.angle_gamma   90.00
#
_symmetry.space_group_name_H-M   'P 1'
#
loop_
_entity.id
_entity.type
_entity.pdbx_description
1 polymer ?
#
loop_
_entity_poly.entity_id
_entity_poly.type
_entity_poly.pdbx_seq_one_letter_code
_entity_poly.pdbx_strand_id
1 'polypeptide(L)'
;MSKPHPSMALTLDLDESIVDHELRLEIDRCYSYLGTPVVRTHEGEDDEAVNTLRMTVRVGAREYLDSSVEGADALWSDHIEHWLLNQVHAVDNQMKIFNRRQREEGKPELVFTWLEIELQGGRLVVRMRLDSTCGIDPEESAWVSRVREALNTDALGKDVIAVQLPSDASYEQQYAAGMEALAARKVAEAAAARAAEEAAAAEAEAAERAAEESFMASPALVAEAAEAALEAEEAADIVVRARIAHDLEEAERGELDKTAEEIVAERIAEEAHLGEDIQKKYALPDADFALAFDQWTVVYADGSTRDFDSTSSILAD
;
A
#
# COMPACT_ATOMS: atom_id res chain seq x y z
N MET A 1 26.43 -20.84 -21.90
CA MET A 1 26.78 -19.94 -20.77
C MET A 1 25.76 -20.13 -19.66
N SER A 2 26.14 -19.99 -18.39
CA SER A 2 25.15 -20.00 -17.30
C SER A 2 24.16 -18.85 -17.48
N LYS A 3 22.88 -19.12 -17.19
CA LYS A 3 21.83 -18.09 -17.22
C LYS A 3 22.26 -16.91 -16.34
N PRO A 4 22.03 -15.66 -16.78
CA PRO A 4 22.19 -14.51 -15.90
C PRO A 4 21.34 -14.68 -14.66
N HIS A 5 21.95 -14.45 -13.49
CA HIS A 5 21.27 -14.40 -12.21
C HIS A 5 21.53 -13.02 -11.62
N PRO A 6 20.67 -12.04 -11.93
CA PRO A 6 20.71 -10.76 -11.25
C PRO A 6 20.56 -10.97 -9.73
N SER A 7 21.22 -10.12 -8.96
CA SER A 7 21.17 -10.10 -7.50
C SER A 7 21.17 -8.67 -7.01
N MET A 8 20.77 -8.48 -5.75
CA MET A 8 20.67 -7.16 -5.13
C MET A 8 21.53 -7.09 -3.88
N ALA A 9 22.12 -5.92 -3.63
CA ALA A 9 22.49 -5.51 -2.28
C ALA A 9 21.57 -4.39 -1.82
N LEU A 10 21.21 -4.40 -0.53
CA LEU A 10 20.22 -3.51 0.02
C LEU A 10 20.89 -2.53 1.00
N THR A 11 20.72 -1.24 0.76
CA THR A 11 21.18 -0.17 1.67
C THR A 11 20.00 0.66 2.10
N LEU A 12 19.83 0.88 3.40
CA LEU A 12 18.83 1.78 3.95
C LEU A 12 19.59 3.01 4.46
N ASP A 13 19.40 4.14 3.81
CA ASP A 13 19.96 5.43 4.20
C ASP A 13 18.91 6.20 4.99
N LEU A 14 19.13 6.31 6.30
CA LEU A 14 18.12 6.76 7.26
C LEU A 14 18.55 8.03 7.97
N ASP A 15 17.60 8.87 8.31
CA ASP A 15 17.81 10.03 9.16
C ASP A 15 18.38 9.59 10.51
N GLU A 16 19.49 10.19 10.95
CA GLU A 16 20.16 9.78 12.17
C GLU A 16 19.30 9.95 13.43
N SER A 17 18.30 10.83 13.42
CA SER A 17 17.42 11.10 14.55
C SER A 17 16.48 9.93 14.88
N ILE A 18 16.17 9.09 13.90
CA ILE A 18 15.26 7.94 14.07
C ILE A 18 16.01 6.62 14.31
N VAL A 19 17.33 6.60 14.10
CA VAL A 19 18.11 5.36 14.14
C VAL A 19 18.63 5.06 15.54
N ASP A 20 18.04 4.04 16.17
CA ASP A 20 18.54 3.44 17.40
C ASP A 20 19.03 1.99 17.19
N HIS A 21 19.50 1.36 18.28
CA HIS A 21 19.98 -0.02 18.23
C HIS A 21 18.86 -1.04 17.96
N GLU A 22 17.65 -0.78 18.45
CA GLU A 22 16.51 -1.68 18.28
C GLU A 22 16.06 -1.68 16.82
N LEU A 23 15.89 -0.49 16.22
CA LEU A 23 15.55 -0.34 14.81
C LEU A 23 16.55 -1.03 13.89
N ARG A 24 17.85 -0.95 14.19
CA ARG A 24 18.88 -1.66 13.42
C ARG A 24 18.72 -3.18 13.47
N LEU A 25 18.42 -3.75 14.64
CA LEU A 25 18.19 -5.18 14.80
C LEU A 25 16.89 -5.62 14.10
N GLU A 26 15.86 -4.78 14.17
CA GLU A 26 14.59 -5.01 13.49
C GLU A 26 14.76 -5.00 11.97
N ILE A 27 15.51 -4.03 11.43
CA ILE A 27 15.86 -3.97 10.02
C ILE A 27 16.63 -5.22 9.60
N ASP A 28 17.67 -5.60 10.34
CA ASP A 28 18.47 -6.79 10.02
C ASP A 28 17.60 -8.05 9.97
N ARG A 29 16.75 -8.25 10.98
CA ARG A 29 15.83 -9.39 11.02
C ARG A 29 14.83 -9.37 9.88
N CYS A 30 14.20 -8.24 9.62
CA CYS A 30 13.06 -8.14 8.71
C CYS A 30 13.47 -8.05 7.24
N TYR A 31 14.62 -7.45 6.90
CA TYR A 31 15.06 -7.28 5.52
C TYR A 31 16.08 -8.32 5.05
N SER A 32 16.67 -9.12 5.95
CA SER A 32 17.73 -10.10 5.63
C SER A 32 17.40 -11.08 4.49
N TYR A 33 16.13 -11.42 4.28
CA TYR A 33 15.73 -12.35 3.23
C TYR A 33 15.75 -11.74 1.82
N LEU A 34 15.67 -10.41 1.70
CA LEU A 34 15.84 -9.68 0.43
C LEU A 34 17.34 -9.54 0.07
N GLY A 35 18.20 -9.55 1.09
CA GLY A 35 19.64 -9.40 1.02
C GLY A 35 20.16 -8.93 2.37
N THR A 36 21.47 -8.99 2.62
CA THR A 36 22.05 -8.42 3.85
C THR A 36 21.85 -6.90 3.83
N PRO A 37 21.00 -6.33 4.71
CA PRO A 37 20.75 -4.91 4.72
C PRO A 37 21.95 -4.19 5.33
N VAL A 38 22.28 -3.02 4.77
CA VAL A 38 23.28 -2.11 5.33
C VAL A 38 22.57 -0.83 5.72
N VAL A 39 22.53 -0.53 7.02
CA VAL A 39 21.99 0.75 7.51
C VAL A 39 23.10 1.80 7.49
N ARG A 40 22.85 2.88 6.75
CA ARG A 40 23.62 4.13 6.77
C ARG A 40 22.77 5.22 7.41
N THR A 41 23.44 6.27 7.86
CA THR A 41 22.76 7.43 8.43
C THR A 41 23.20 8.71 7.73
N HIS A 42 22.28 9.63 7.58
CA HIS A 42 22.52 11.00 7.13
C HIS A 42 22.03 12.00 8.17
N GLU A 43 22.58 13.22 8.11
CA GLU A 43 22.13 14.34 8.93
C GLU A 43 20.69 14.67 8.57
N GLY A 44 19.83 14.83 9.57
CA GLY A 44 18.42 15.12 9.34
C GLY A 44 18.19 16.52 8.75
N GLU A 45 17.10 16.65 8.00
CA GLU A 45 16.59 17.95 7.54
C GLU A 45 15.59 18.51 8.56
N ASP A 46 15.47 19.85 8.66
CA ASP A 46 14.74 20.52 9.75
C ASP A 46 13.22 20.17 9.82
N ASP A 47 12.60 19.77 8.72
CA ASP A 47 11.14 19.62 8.61
C ASP A 47 10.65 18.15 8.59
N GLU A 48 11.28 17.26 7.83
CA GLU A 48 10.86 15.85 7.70
C GLU A 48 12.03 14.92 7.34
N ALA A 49 12.05 13.71 7.91
CA ALA A 49 13.10 12.72 7.64
C ALA A 49 13.02 12.20 6.20
N VAL A 50 14.09 12.38 5.41
CA VAL A 50 14.15 11.94 3.99
C VAL A 50 14.90 10.61 3.86
N ASN A 51 14.22 9.52 4.23
CA ASN A 51 14.84 8.19 4.18
C ASN A 51 14.82 7.59 2.78
N THR A 52 15.86 6.83 2.43
CA THR A 52 16.03 6.19 1.13
C THR A 52 16.33 4.71 1.27
N LEU A 53 15.62 3.85 0.53
CA LEU A 53 15.96 2.44 0.36
C LEU A 53 16.60 2.25 -1.01
N ARG A 54 17.86 1.81 -1.03
CA ARG A 54 18.64 1.61 -2.25
C ARG A 54 18.84 0.12 -2.56
N MET A 55 18.42 -0.25 -3.76
CA MET A 55 18.64 -1.53 -4.43
C MET A 55 19.85 -1.42 -5.37
N THR A 56 20.99 -2.00 -5.01
CA THR A 56 22.15 -2.08 -5.91
C THR A 56 22.08 -3.36 -6.76
N VAL A 57 21.83 -3.21 -8.06
CA VAL A 57 21.63 -4.32 -9.00
C VAL A 57 22.97 -4.85 -9.53
N ARG A 58 23.20 -6.15 -9.31
CA ARG A 58 24.45 -6.83 -9.65
C ARG A 58 24.19 -7.98 -10.63
N VAL A 59 24.84 -7.90 -11.80
CA VAL A 59 24.73 -8.90 -12.88
C VAL A 59 26.13 -9.39 -13.29
N GLY A 60 26.96 -9.72 -12.29
CA GLY A 60 28.37 -10.06 -12.50
C GLY A 60 29.13 -8.92 -13.20
N ALA A 61 30.02 -9.28 -14.14
CA ALA A 61 30.78 -8.32 -14.95
C ALA A 61 30.09 -7.95 -16.28
N ARG A 62 28.79 -8.25 -16.43
CA ARG A 62 28.07 -8.01 -17.69
C ARG A 62 27.58 -6.57 -17.76
N GLU A 63 27.73 -5.97 -18.92
CA GLU A 63 27.14 -4.68 -19.23
C GLU A 63 25.71 -4.89 -19.76
N TYR A 64 24.80 -4.03 -19.30
CA TYR A 64 23.37 -4.17 -19.63
C TYR A 64 22.67 -2.82 -19.83
N LEU A 65 23.28 -1.70 -19.44
CA LEU A 65 22.71 -0.38 -19.66
C LEU A 65 22.83 0.08 -21.12
N ASP A 66 23.98 -0.17 -21.74
CA ASP A 66 24.32 0.35 -23.06
C ASP A 66 23.91 -0.62 -24.17
N SER A 67 22.91 -0.25 -24.97
CA SER A 67 22.38 -1.04 -26.09
C SER A 67 23.38 -1.25 -27.21
N SER A 68 24.46 -0.46 -27.28
CA SER A 68 25.52 -0.70 -28.26
C SER A 68 26.38 -1.93 -27.93
N VAL A 69 26.33 -2.42 -26.69
CA VAL A 69 27.05 -3.60 -26.24
C VAL A 69 26.31 -4.88 -26.66
N GLU A 70 27.04 -5.81 -27.29
CA GLU A 70 26.47 -7.08 -27.76
C GLU A 70 25.78 -7.85 -26.62
N GLY A 71 24.49 -8.14 -26.80
CA GLY A 71 23.68 -8.90 -25.85
C GLY A 71 23.16 -8.10 -24.65
N ALA A 72 23.43 -6.80 -24.55
CA ALA A 72 22.90 -5.96 -23.46
C ALA A 72 21.38 -5.87 -23.48
N ASP A 73 20.78 -5.69 -24.67
CA ASP A 73 19.32 -5.61 -24.81
C ASP A 73 18.63 -6.93 -24.45
N ALA A 74 19.15 -8.06 -24.94
CA ALA A 74 18.61 -9.38 -24.58
C ALA A 74 18.78 -9.67 -23.08
N LEU A 75 19.92 -9.29 -22.49
CA LEU A 75 20.14 -9.42 -21.05
C LEU A 75 19.13 -8.58 -20.25
N TRP A 76 18.82 -7.38 -20.74
CA TRP A 76 17.84 -6.50 -20.13
C TRP A 76 16.43 -7.11 -20.21
N SER A 77 15.91 -7.33 -21.42
CA SER A 77 14.53 -7.79 -21.67
C SER A 77 14.26 -9.19 -21.10
N ASP A 78 15.21 -10.11 -21.23
CA ASP A 78 14.96 -11.51 -20.90
C ASP A 78 15.13 -11.79 -19.39
N HIS A 79 15.83 -10.92 -18.67
CA HIS A 79 16.24 -11.19 -17.29
C HIS A 79 16.08 -10.02 -16.33
N ILE A 80 16.59 -8.83 -16.66
CA ILE A 80 16.66 -7.72 -15.69
C ILE A 80 15.28 -7.12 -15.46
N GLU A 81 14.48 -6.88 -16.50
CA GLU A 81 13.14 -6.29 -16.35
C GLU A 81 12.24 -7.14 -15.46
N HIS A 82 12.13 -8.43 -15.77
CA HIS A 82 11.31 -9.34 -14.98
C HIS A 82 11.86 -9.52 -13.56
N TRP A 83 13.18 -9.49 -13.38
CA TRP A 83 13.78 -9.54 -12.06
C TRP A 83 13.46 -8.27 -11.26
N LEU A 84 13.56 -7.08 -11.86
CA LEU A 84 13.26 -5.80 -11.22
C LEU A 84 11.82 -5.76 -10.71
N LEU A 85 10.85 -6.13 -11.55
CA LEU A 85 9.44 -6.20 -11.14
C LEU A 85 9.27 -7.06 -9.88
N ASN A 86 9.85 -8.25 -9.88
CA ASN A 86 9.78 -9.16 -8.74
C ASN A 86 10.47 -8.59 -7.49
N GLN A 87 11.61 -7.91 -7.65
CA GLN A 87 12.32 -7.33 -6.51
C GLN A 87 11.65 -6.10 -5.95
N VAL A 88 11.10 -5.23 -6.80
CA VAL A 88 10.32 -4.05 -6.37
C VAL A 88 9.07 -4.52 -5.63
N HIS A 89 8.37 -5.54 -6.12
CA HIS A 89 7.27 -6.18 -5.39
C HIS A 89 7.71 -6.69 -4.01
N ALA A 90 8.85 -7.37 -3.93
CA ALA A 90 9.34 -7.91 -2.67
C ALA A 90 9.71 -6.80 -1.66
N VAL A 91 10.31 -5.71 -2.14
CA VAL A 91 10.68 -4.53 -1.34
C VAL A 91 9.45 -3.75 -0.89
N ASP A 92 8.51 -3.44 -1.79
CA ASP A 92 7.23 -2.78 -1.49
C ASP A 92 6.46 -3.52 -0.39
N ASN A 93 6.25 -4.82 -0.60
CA ASN A 93 5.57 -5.65 0.37
C ASN A 93 6.31 -5.68 1.72
N GLN A 94 7.64 -5.68 1.72
CA GLN A 94 8.41 -5.69 2.96
C GLN A 94 8.30 -4.38 3.74
N MET A 95 8.31 -3.23 3.06
CA MET A 95 8.08 -1.93 3.71
C MET A 95 6.70 -1.89 4.38
N LYS A 96 5.66 -2.35 3.67
CA LYS A 96 4.29 -2.43 4.19
C LYS A 96 4.16 -3.37 5.39
N ILE A 97 4.76 -4.56 5.32
CA ILE A 97 4.75 -5.53 6.42
C ILE A 97 5.51 -4.98 7.63
N PHE A 98 6.65 -4.34 7.41
CA PHE A 98 7.44 -3.73 8.48
C PHE A 98 6.61 -2.66 9.22
N ASN A 99 6.02 -1.71 8.49
CA ASN A 99 5.24 -0.63 9.09
C ASN A 99 3.95 -1.14 9.74
N ARG A 100 3.27 -2.14 9.16
CA ARG A 100 2.14 -2.81 9.83
C ARG A 100 2.54 -3.35 11.20
N ARG A 101 3.69 -4.03 11.28
CA ARG A 101 4.19 -4.57 12.52
C ARG A 101 4.55 -3.47 13.53
N GLN A 102 5.17 -2.38 13.08
CA GLN A 102 5.45 -1.22 13.94
C GLN A 102 4.15 -0.68 14.56
N ARG A 103 3.08 -0.54 13.76
CA ARG A 103 1.75 -0.13 14.26
C ARG A 103 1.19 -1.10 15.30
N GLU A 104 1.27 -2.41 15.04
CA GLU A 104 0.82 -3.46 15.98
C GLU A 104 1.59 -3.42 17.31
N GLU A 105 2.87 -3.07 17.28
CA GLU A 105 3.73 -2.92 18.46
C GLU A 105 3.66 -1.52 19.10
N GLY A 106 2.86 -0.59 18.53
CA GLY A 106 2.75 0.80 19.00
C GLY A 106 4.02 1.62 18.81
N LYS A 107 4.86 1.25 17.84
CA LYS A 107 6.13 1.90 17.51
C LYS A 107 5.98 2.85 16.31
N PRO A 108 6.88 3.86 16.19
CA PRO A 108 6.94 4.69 14.99
C PRO A 108 7.17 3.85 13.72
N GLU A 109 6.53 4.25 12.63
CA GLU A 109 6.74 3.65 11.32
C GLU A 109 8.07 4.10 10.73
N LEU A 110 8.69 3.25 9.90
CA LEU A 110 9.86 3.59 9.12
C LEU A 110 9.39 4.08 7.74
N VAL A 111 9.32 5.40 7.59
CA VAL A 111 8.86 6.01 6.35
C VAL A 111 10.02 6.14 5.37
N PHE A 112 9.87 5.61 4.16
CA PHE A 112 10.82 5.84 3.07
C PHE A 112 10.25 6.84 2.08
N THR A 113 11.04 7.85 1.75
CA THR A 113 10.69 8.84 0.75
C THR A 113 11.04 8.35 -0.66
N TRP A 114 12.13 7.58 -0.78
CA TRP A 114 12.70 7.19 -2.06
C TRP A 114 13.08 5.72 -2.11
N LEU A 115 12.77 5.10 -3.25
CA LEU A 115 13.35 3.85 -3.71
C LEU A 115 14.40 4.15 -4.78
N GLU A 116 15.66 3.81 -4.52
CA GLU A 116 16.74 3.99 -5.49
C GLU A 116 17.18 2.67 -6.10
N ILE A 117 17.25 2.61 -7.41
CA ILE A 117 17.74 1.46 -8.17
C ILE A 117 19.07 1.85 -8.79
N GLU A 118 20.15 1.38 -8.19
CA GLU A 118 21.52 1.62 -8.65
C GLU A 118 21.93 0.54 -9.64
N LEU A 119 22.26 0.95 -10.87
CA LEU A 119 22.54 0.10 -12.01
C LEU A 119 24.03 0.19 -12.41
N GLN A 120 24.56 -0.95 -12.83
CA GLN A 120 25.91 -1.14 -13.39
C GLN A 120 27.02 -0.48 -12.54
N GLY A 121 26.97 -0.68 -11.23
CA GLY A 121 27.99 -0.18 -10.29
C GLY A 121 27.97 1.34 -10.11
N GLY A 122 26.78 1.95 -10.11
CA GLY A 122 26.60 3.38 -9.93
C GLY A 122 26.73 4.19 -11.22
N ARG A 123 26.78 3.55 -12.39
CA ARG A 123 26.76 4.27 -13.69
C ARG A 123 25.44 5.04 -13.88
N LEU A 124 24.34 4.49 -13.36
CA LEU A 124 23.03 5.13 -13.39
C LEU A 124 22.29 4.79 -12.11
N VAL A 125 21.67 5.78 -11.48
CA VAL A 125 20.71 5.61 -10.39
C VAL A 125 19.34 6.07 -10.85
N VAL A 126 18.34 5.21 -10.76
CA VAL A 126 16.94 5.60 -10.96
C VAL A 126 16.29 5.75 -9.60
N ARG A 127 15.86 6.96 -9.26
CA ARG A 127 15.28 7.31 -7.97
C ARG A 127 13.77 7.50 -8.13
N MET A 128 12.98 6.63 -7.50
CA MET A 128 11.52 6.62 -7.59
C MET A 128 10.92 7.06 -6.26
N ARG A 129 10.05 8.07 -6.29
CA ARG A 129 9.32 8.54 -5.11
C ARG A 129 8.35 7.47 -4.65
N LEU A 130 8.28 7.23 -3.35
CA LEU A 130 7.28 6.37 -2.74
C LEU A 130 6.05 7.20 -2.32
N ASP A 131 4.89 6.56 -2.30
CA ASP A 131 3.67 7.19 -1.79
C ASP A 131 3.70 7.35 -0.25
N SER A 132 2.66 7.97 0.32
CA SER A 132 2.60 8.22 1.78
C SER A 132 2.52 6.97 2.65
N THR A 133 2.35 5.78 2.05
CA THR A 133 2.35 4.48 2.73
C THR A 133 3.68 3.75 2.58
N CYS A 134 4.70 4.42 2.04
CA CYS A 134 5.95 3.82 1.57
C CYS A 134 5.73 2.80 0.45
N GLY A 135 4.68 2.99 -0.35
CA GLY A 135 4.28 2.10 -1.40
C GLY A 135 4.78 2.51 -2.79
N ILE A 136 4.92 1.51 -3.65
CA ILE A 136 5.03 1.70 -5.10
C ILE A 136 4.35 0.51 -5.80
N ASP A 137 3.59 0.78 -6.85
CA ASP A 137 3.09 -0.30 -7.69
C ASP A 137 4.29 -0.97 -8.39
N PRO A 138 4.51 -2.29 -8.23
CA PRO A 138 5.64 -2.96 -8.85
C PRO A 138 5.68 -2.84 -10.37
N GLU A 139 4.54 -2.62 -11.05
CA GLU A 139 4.52 -2.37 -12.49
C GLU A 139 5.24 -1.06 -12.87
N GLU A 140 5.34 -0.11 -11.94
CA GLU A 140 6.08 1.15 -12.14
C GLU A 140 7.59 0.92 -12.27
N SER A 141 8.11 -0.27 -11.92
CA SER A 141 9.49 -0.65 -12.24
C SER A 141 9.80 -0.61 -13.75
N ALA A 142 8.77 -0.63 -14.62
CA ALA A 142 8.91 -0.41 -16.05
C ALA A 142 9.49 0.98 -16.41
N TRP A 143 9.38 1.97 -15.53
CA TRP A 143 10.03 3.27 -15.73
C TRP A 143 11.54 3.17 -15.78
N VAL A 144 12.15 2.19 -15.10
CA VAL A 144 13.59 1.94 -15.19
C VAL A 144 13.98 1.58 -16.63
N SER A 145 13.15 0.78 -17.33
CA SER A 145 13.33 0.48 -18.75
C SER A 145 13.15 1.71 -19.63
N ARG A 146 12.17 2.57 -19.34
CA ARG A 146 11.97 3.83 -20.09
C ARG A 146 13.14 4.78 -19.93
N VAL A 147 13.70 4.89 -18.71
CA VAL A 147 14.91 5.68 -18.47
C VAL A 147 16.08 5.10 -19.26
N ARG A 148 16.26 3.77 -19.27
CA ARG A 148 17.29 3.11 -20.10
C ARG A 148 17.08 3.41 -21.59
N GLU A 149 15.86 3.36 -22.10
CA GLU A 149 15.55 3.69 -23.49
C GLU A 149 15.90 5.14 -23.83
N ALA A 150 15.50 6.09 -22.98
CA ALA A 150 15.81 7.50 -23.14
C ALA A 150 17.33 7.77 -23.11
N LEU A 151 18.07 7.04 -22.27
CA LEU A 151 19.53 7.09 -22.25
C LEU A 151 20.15 6.60 -23.56
N ASN A 152 19.67 5.48 -24.11
CA ASN A 152 20.21 4.88 -25.33
C ASN A 152 19.82 5.62 -26.62
N THR A 153 18.78 6.44 -26.57
CA THR A 153 18.38 7.33 -27.67
C THR A 153 19.02 8.73 -27.57
N ASP A 154 19.91 8.96 -26.58
CA ASP A 154 20.54 10.25 -26.28
C ASP A 154 19.53 11.36 -25.93
N ALA A 155 18.29 11.01 -25.59
CA ALA A 155 17.20 11.95 -25.29
C ALA A 155 17.45 12.73 -23.99
N LEU A 156 18.19 12.13 -23.06
CA LEU A 156 18.58 12.74 -21.78
C LEU A 156 19.88 13.57 -21.89
N GLY A 157 20.54 13.55 -23.04
CA GLY A 157 21.89 14.09 -23.22
C GLY A 157 22.99 13.18 -22.65
N LYS A 158 24.17 13.77 -22.46
CA LYS A 158 25.40 13.04 -22.09
C LYS A 158 25.71 13.16 -20.60
N ASP A 159 26.50 12.21 -20.10
CA ASP A 159 27.02 12.23 -18.72
C ASP A 159 25.93 12.21 -17.63
N VAL A 160 24.80 11.56 -17.92
CA VAL A 160 23.71 11.30 -16.96
C VAL A 160 24.18 10.29 -15.91
N ILE A 161 24.01 10.63 -14.63
CA ILE A 161 24.36 9.76 -13.50
C ILE A 161 23.14 9.32 -12.69
N ALA A 162 22.07 10.10 -12.69
CA ALA A 162 20.83 9.74 -12.04
C ALA A 162 19.61 10.34 -12.73
N VAL A 163 18.46 9.69 -12.55
CA VAL A 163 17.15 10.18 -12.98
C VAL A 163 16.18 10.00 -11.82
N GLN A 164 15.54 11.10 -11.41
CA GLN A 164 14.55 11.13 -10.36
C GLN A 164 13.15 11.19 -10.96
N LEU A 165 12.23 10.37 -10.43
CA LEU A 165 10.84 10.28 -10.85
C LEU A 165 9.93 10.39 -9.62
N PRO A 166 8.97 11.33 -9.60
CA PRO A 166 8.82 12.43 -10.54
C PRO A 166 9.91 13.51 -10.34
N SER A 167 9.95 14.51 -11.24
CA SER A 167 10.66 15.76 -10.97
C SER A 167 10.09 16.47 -9.74
N ASP A 168 10.90 17.29 -9.07
CA ASP A 168 10.45 18.02 -7.87
C ASP A 168 9.25 18.93 -8.19
N ALA A 169 9.32 19.66 -9.31
CA ALA A 169 8.23 20.54 -9.74
C ALA A 169 6.93 19.78 -10.06
N SER A 170 7.03 18.57 -10.63
CA SER A 170 5.87 17.72 -10.88
C SER A 170 5.31 17.17 -9.56
N TYR A 171 6.18 16.73 -8.65
CA TYR A 171 5.78 16.23 -7.34
C TYR A 171 5.03 17.29 -6.53
N GLU A 172 5.54 18.53 -6.47
CA GLU A 172 4.88 19.63 -5.75
C GLU A 172 3.46 19.88 -6.26
N GLN A 173 3.27 19.85 -7.58
CA GLN A 173 1.94 20.01 -8.20
C GLN A 173 1.03 18.83 -7.88
N GLN A 174 1.53 17.60 -8.00
CA GLN A 174 0.77 16.39 -7.67
C GLN A 174 0.38 16.36 -6.19
N TYR A 175 1.28 16.76 -5.30
CA TYR A 175 1.04 16.82 -3.86
C TYR A 175 -0.06 17.84 -3.53
N ALA A 176 0.04 19.06 -4.05
CA ALA A 176 -0.98 20.09 -3.81
C ALA A 176 -2.37 19.64 -4.29
N ALA A 177 -2.45 19.09 -5.51
CA ALA A 177 -3.69 18.57 -6.07
C ALA A 177 -4.22 17.34 -5.31
N GLY A 178 -3.33 16.43 -4.93
CA GLY A 178 -3.64 15.21 -4.18
C GLY A 178 -4.22 15.52 -2.81
N MET A 179 -3.63 16.48 -2.09
CA MET A 179 -4.12 16.89 -0.77
C MET A 179 -5.46 17.63 -0.85
N GLU A 180 -5.69 18.44 -1.89
CA GLU A 180 -7.00 19.05 -2.14
C GLU A 180 -8.07 17.96 -2.42
N ALA A 181 -7.75 16.98 -3.27
CA ALA A 181 -8.64 15.88 -3.59
C ALA A 181 -8.94 14.99 -2.37
N LEU A 182 -7.93 14.71 -1.55
CA LEU A 182 -8.07 13.97 -0.30
C LEU A 182 -9.00 14.71 0.68
N ALA A 183 -8.84 16.03 0.83
CA ALA A 183 -9.70 16.83 1.67
C ALA A 183 -11.15 16.81 1.18
N ALA A 184 -11.36 16.94 -0.14
CA ALA A 184 -12.68 16.83 -0.75
C ALA A 184 -13.31 15.44 -0.53
N ARG A 185 -12.52 14.37 -0.68
CA ARG A 185 -12.95 12.99 -0.42
C ARG A 185 -13.38 12.80 1.03
N LYS A 186 -12.58 13.25 2.00
CA LYS A 186 -12.92 13.18 3.43
C LYS A 186 -14.22 13.94 3.77
N VAL A 187 -14.45 15.09 3.15
CA VAL A 187 -15.72 15.84 3.32
C VAL A 187 -16.90 15.06 2.73
N ALA A 188 -16.73 14.48 1.55
CA ALA A 188 -17.77 13.68 0.90
C ALA A 188 -18.09 12.40 1.69
N GLU A 189 -17.07 11.68 2.18
CA GLU A 189 -17.22 10.50 3.03
C GLU A 189 -17.96 10.85 4.34
N ALA A 190 -17.61 11.95 5.00
CA ALA A 190 -18.31 12.40 6.19
C ALA A 190 -19.76 12.83 5.91
N ALA A 191 -20.05 13.38 4.73
CA ALA A 191 -21.42 13.69 4.32
C ALA A 191 -22.22 12.40 4.04
N ALA A 192 -21.60 11.41 3.36
CA ALA A 192 -22.21 10.12 3.09
C ALA A 192 -22.49 9.33 4.37
N ALA A 193 -21.55 9.33 5.34
CA ALA A 193 -21.73 8.70 6.64
C ALA A 193 -22.92 9.29 7.41
N ARG A 194 -23.05 10.63 7.44
CA ARG A 194 -24.20 11.29 8.06
C ARG A 194 -25.51 10.96 7.34
N ALA A 195 -25.52 10.94 6.01
CA ALA A 195 -26.72 10.57 5.24
C ALA A 195 -27.11 9.10 5.47
N ALA A 196 -26.14 8.20 5.63
CA ALA A 196 -26.38 6.80 5.96
C ALA A 196 -26.95 6.64 7.38
N GLU A 197 -26.41 7.38 8.36
CA GLU A 197 -26.93 7.41 9.73
C GLU A 197 -28.37 7.93 9.79
N GLU A 198 -28.66 9.03 9.09
CA GLU A 198 -30.02 9.60 8.98
C GLU A 198 -30.99 8.62 8.30
N ALA A 199 -30.54 7.92 7.25
CA ALA A 199 -31.34 6.91 6.56
C ALA A 199 -31.63 5.69 7.46
N ALA A 200 -30.62 5.20 8.19
CA ALA A 200 -30.77 4.09 9.14
C ALA A 200 -31.73 4.46 10.29
N ALA A 201 -31.65 5.70 10.80
CA ALA A 201 -32.58 6.19 11.81
C ALA A 201 -34.02 6.27 11.28
N ALA A 202 -34.22 6.74 10.05
CA ALA A 202 -35.54 6.81 9.42
C ALA A 202 -36.13 5.41 9.13
N GLU A 203 -35.29 4.45 8.73
CA GLU A 203 -35.68 3.05 8.55
C GLU A 203 -36.08 2.40 9.87
N ALA A 204 -35.30 2.62 10.95
CA ALA A 204 -35.64 2.14 12.29
C ALA A 204 -36.99 2.72 12.78
N GLU A 205 -37.23 4.02 12.59
CA GLU A 205 -38.51 4.65 12.94
C GLU A 205 -39.68 4.09 12.10
N ALA A 206 -39.46 3.81 10.82
CA ALA A 206 -40.47 3.20 9.95
C ALA A 206 -40.77 1.76 10.35
N ALA A 207 -39.74 0.98 10.73
CA ALA A 207 -39.89 -0.38 11.23
C ALA A 207 -40.62 -0.42 12.57
N GLU A 208 -40.32 0.50 13.49
CA GLU A 208 -41.04 0.64 14.77
C GLU A 208 -42.53 0.93 14.52
N ARG A 209 -42.84 1.90 13.64
CA ARG A 209 -44.24 2.19 13.28
C ARG A 209 -44.95 0.99 12.63
N ALA A 210 -44.28 0.27 11.74
CA ALA A 210 -44.84 -0.93 11.12
C ALA A 210 -45.07 -2.05 12.13
N ALA A 211 -44.16 -2.22 13.10
CA ALA A 211 -44.30 -3.18 14.19
C ALA A 211 -45.48 -2.82 15.12
N GLU A 212 -45.64 -1.53 15.46
CA GLU A 212 -46.80 -1.05 16.22
C GLU A 212 -48.13 -1.29 15.47
N GLU A 213 -48.17 -1.00 14.17
CA GLU A 213 -49.36 -1.26 13.33
C GLU A 213 -49.67 -2.76 13.21
N SER A 214 -48.63 -3.59 13.05
CA SER A 214 -48.71 -5.06 12.98
C SER A 214 -49.17 -5.68 14.31
N PHE A 215 -48.66 -5.20 15.44
CA PHE A 215 -49.07 -5.62 16.79
C PHE A 215 -50.56 -5.34 17.05
N MET A 216 -51.12 -4.29 16.45
CA MET A 216 -52.53 -3.95 16.54
C MET A 216 -53.43 -4.75 15.55
N ALA A 217 -52.85 -5.60 14.69
CA ALA A 217 -53.51 -6.29 13.58
C ALA A 217 -53.49 -7.85 13.66
N SER A 218 -53.98 -8.44 14.77
CA SER A 218 -54.63 -9.78 14.83
C SER A 218 -53.75 -11.07 14.78
N PRO A 219 -54.19 -12.21 15.38
CA PRO A 219 -53.40 -13.42 15.68
C PRO A 219 -52.79 -14.22 14.51
N ALA A 220 -53.06 -13.84 13.26
CA ALA A 220 -52.53 -14.54 12.08
C ALA A 220 -51.04 -14.25 11.86
N LEU A 221 -50.53 -13.11 12.33
CA LEU A 221 -49.15 -12.65 12.17
C LEU A 221 -48.15 -13.47 13.00
N VAL A 222 -48.61 -14.11 14.07
CA VAL A 222 -47.81 -15.04 14.89
C VAL A 222 -47.39 -16.27 14.09
N ALA A 223 -48.20 -16.68 13.10
CA ALA A 223 -47.89 -17.85 12.26
C ALA A 223 -46.93 -17.51 11.10
N GLU A 224 -47.02 -16.30 10.55
CA GLU A 224 -46.18 -15.84 9.42
C GLU A 224 -44.77 -15.45 9.89
N ALA A 225 -44.63 -14.88 11.10
CA ALA A 225 -43.34 -14.61 11.73
C ALA A 225 -42.52 -15.89 12.01
N ALA A 226 -43.19 -17.00 12.32
CA ALA A 226 -42.54 -18.29 12.56
C ALA A 226 -41.95 -18.91 11.28
N GLU A 227 -42.52 -18.58 10.11
CA GLU A 227 -42.07 -19.10 8.81
C GLU A 227 -40.90 -18.27 8.26
N ALA A 228 -40.90 -16.95 8.46
CA ALA A 228 -39.79 -16.07 8.11
C ALA A 228 -38.53 -16.27 8.98
N ALA A 229 -38.70 -16.66 10.26
CA ALA A 229 -37.60 -17.00 11.16
C ALA A 229 -36.82 -18.26 10.70
N LEU A 230 -37.49 -19.19 10.01
CA LEU A 230 -36.90 -20.38 9.42
C LEU A 230 -36.07 -20.06 8.16
N GLU A 231 -36.43 -19.03 7.39
CA GLU A 231 -35.66 -18.60 6.22
C GLU A 231 -34.41 -17.79 6.61
N ALA A 232 -34.44 -17.05 7.72
CA ALA A 232 -33.26 -16.36 8.28
C ALA A 232 -32.19 -17.35 8.84
N GLU A 233 -32.60 -18.58 9.16
CA GLU A 233 -31.72 -19.66 9.65
C GLU A 233 -30.74 -20.18 8.56
N GLU A 234 -30.95 -19.81 7.30
CA GLU A 234 -30.20 -20.32 6.14
C GLU A 234 -28.99 -19.47 5.68
N ALA A 235 -28.60 -18.42 6.43
CA ALA A 235 -27.41 -17.61 6.12
C ALA A 235 -26.14 -18.12 6.84
N ALA A 236 -25.03 -18.15 6.09
CA ALA A 236 -23.82 -18.92 6.34
C ALA A 236 -22.89 -18.42 7.47
N ASP A 237 -22.68 -19.25 8.50
CA ASP A 237 -21.36 -19.59 9.09
C ASP A 237 -21.54 -20.70 10.17
N ILE A 238 -20.73 -21.77 10.13
CA ILE A 238 -20.80 -22.90 11.06
C ILE A 238 -20.41 -22.49 12.49
N VAL A 239 -19.50 -21.52 12.65
CA VAL A 239 -19.03 -21.04 13.95
C VAL A 239 -20.10 -20.21 14.66
N VAL A 240 -20.78 -19.35 13.89
CA VAL A 240 -21.88 -18.51 14.38
C VAL A 240 -23.05 -19.37 14.82
N ARG A 241 -23.38 -20.42 14.06
CA ARG A 241 -24.40 -21.41 14.45
C ARG A 241 -24.07 -22.12 15.77
N ALA A 242 -22.81 -22.50 16.00
CA ALA A 242 -22.42 -23.16 17.24
C ALA A 242 -22.52 -22.24 18.46
N ARG A 243 -22.22 -20.94 18.30
CA ARG A 243 -22.38 -19.92 19.36
C ARG A 243 -23.86 -19.63 19.65
N ILE A 244 -24.68 -19.44 18.62
CA ILE A 244 -26.13 -19.26 18.76
C ILE A 244 -26.74 -20.46 19.49
N ALA A 245 -26.40 -21.69 19.09
CA ALA A 245 -26.90 -22.90 19.76
C ALA A 245 -26.51 -22.95 21.25
N HIS A 246 -25.30 -22.53 21.60
CA HIS A 246 -24.85 -22.48 22.99
C HIS A 246 -25.63 -21.45 23.82
N ASP A 247 -25.81 -20.23 23.29
CA ASP A 247 -26.55 -19.19 23.99
C ASP A 247 -28.05 -19.52 24.12
N LEU A 248 -28.63 -20.19 23.12
CA LEU A 248 -30.00 -20.69 23.20
C LEU A 248 -30.17 -21.73 24.31
N GLU A 249 -29.19 -22.63 24.50
CA GLU A 249 -29.21 -23.59 25.62
C GLU A 249 -29.13 -22.89 26.99
N GLU A 250 -28.32 -21.83 27.12
CA GLU A 250 -28.22 -21.03 28.35
C GLU A 250 -29.51 -20.25 28.63
N ALA A 251 -30.19 -19.76 27.59
CA ALA A 251 -31.51 -19.14 27.70
C ALA A 251 -32.58 -20.15 28.14
N GLU A 252 -32.57 -21.38 27.61
CA GLU A 252 -33.45 -22.45 28.04
C GLU A 252 -33.21 -22.88 29.50
N ARG A 253 -31.97 -22.77 29.99
CA ARG A 253 -31.63 -22.98 31.42
C ARG A 253 -32.03 -21.81 32.32
N GLY A 254 -32.49 -20.70 31.74
CA GLY A 254 -32.83 -19.46 32.46
C GLY A 254 -31.61 -18.68 32.93
N GLU A 255 -30.44 -18.94 32.34
CA GLU A 255 -29.16 -18.28 32.64
C GLU A 255 -28.98 -17.00 31.82
N LEU A 256 -29.74 -16.85 30.73
CA LEU A 256 -29.87 -15.64 29.93
C LEU A 256 -31.32 -15.16 29.92
N ASP A 257 -31.54 -13.88 30.29
CA ASP A 257 -32.83 -13.19 30.16
C ASP A 257 -32.93 -12.55 28.78
N LYS A 258 -32.88 -13.39 27.74
CA LYS A 258 -32.97 -13.01 26.34
C LYS A 258 -33.82 -14.05 25.61
N THR A 259 -34.66 -13.57 24.71
CA THR A 259 -35.43 -14.43 23.81
C THR A 259 -34.52 -15.05 22.76
N ALA A 260 -34.96 -16.16 22.17
CA ALA A 260 -34.25 -16.79 21.05
C ALA A 260 -34.03 -15.81 19.88
N GLU A 261 -35.00 -14.93 19.64
CA GLU A 261 -34.94 -13.87 18.63
C GLU A 261 -33.85 -12.84 18.93
N GLU A 262 -33.75 -12.36 20.18
CA GLU A 262 -32.71 -11.43 20.62
C GLU A 262 -31.31 -12.03 20.51
N ILE A 263 -31.15 -13.32 20.89
CA ILE A 263 -29.87 -14.02 20.82
C ILE A 263 -29.38 -14.17 19.37
N VAL A 264 -30.27 -14.58 18.47
CA VAL A 264 -29.93 -14.76 17.05
C VAL A 264 -29.60 -13.40 16.41
N ALA A 265 -30.43 -12.38 16.65
CA ALA A 265 -30.23 -11.04 16.09
C ALA A 265 -28.92 -10.39 16.59
N GLU A 266 -28.63 -10.47 17.89
CA GLU A 266 -27.42 -9.92 18.49
C GLU A 266 -26.15 -10.61 17.96
N ARG A 267 -26.16 -11.95 17.83
CA ARG A 267 -24.98 -12.68 17.31
C ARG A 267 -24.73 -12.46 15.83
N ILE A 268 -25.77 -12.33 15.01
CA ILE A 268 -25.62 -11.98 13.59
C ILE A 268 -25.04 -10.56 13.47
N ALA A 269 -25.52 -9.61 14.28
CA ALA A 269 -25.00 -8.24 14.30
C ALA A 269 -23.55 -8.18 14.81
N GLU A 270 -23.21 -8.93 15.87
CA GLU A 270 -21.85 -9.00 16.42
C GLU A 270 -20.86 -9.60 15.42
N GLU A 271 -21.24 -10.66 14.68
CA GLU A 271 -20.34 -11.31 13.71
C GLU A 271 -20.15 -10.45 12.45
N ALA A 272 -21.19 -9.72 12.02
CA ALA A 272 -21.05 -8.71 10.97
C ALA A 272 -20.09 -7.58 11.40
N HIS A 273 -20.23 -7.07 12.62
CA HIS A 273 -19.31 -6.08 13.19
C HIS A 273 -17.89 -6.61 13.36
N LEU A 274 -17.74 -7.86 13.83
CA LEU A 274 -16.43 -8.49 14.02
C LEU A 274 -15.71 -8.71 12.68
N GLY A 275 -16.43 -9.12 11.64
CA GLY A 275 -15.90 -9.24 10.28
C GLY A 275 -15.41 -7.91 9.72
N GLU A 276 -16.17 -6.84 9.94
CA GLU A 276 -15.79 -5.48 9.55
C GLU A 276 -14.58 -4.96 10.34
N ASP A 277 -14.54 -5.22 11.66
CA ASP A 277 -13.44 -4.84 12.54
C ASP A 277 -12.15 -5.58 12.20
N ILE A 278 -12.23 -6.87 11.86
CA ILE A 278 -11.10 -7.66 11.39
C ILE A 278 -10.59 -7.11 10.06
N GLN A 279 -11.47 -6.84 9.09
CA GLN A 279 -11.07 -6.28 7.80
C GLN A 279 -10.42 -4.90 7.97
N LYS A 280 -10.98 -4.01 8.79
CA LYS A 280 -10.39 -2.72 9.12
C LYS A 280 -9.04 -2.85 9.83
N LYS A 281 -8.89 -3.81 10.74
CA LYS A 281 -7.66 -4.06 11.49
C LYS A 281 -6.49 -4.52 10.60
N TYR A 282 -6.79 -5.29 9.55
CA TYR A 282 -5.77 -5.85 8.66
C TYR A 282 -5.63 -5.11 7.32
N ALA A 283 -6.50 -4.14 7.05
CA ALA A 283 -6.36 -3.26 5.89
C ALA A 283 -5.03 -2.49 5.97
N LEU A 284 -4.28 -2.52 4.88
CA LEU A 284 -3.17 -1.59 4.71
C LEU A 284 -3.75 -0.19 4.46
N PRO A 285 -3.12 0.87 4.95
CA PRO A 285 -3.55 2.22 4.64
C PRO A 285 -3.50 2.43 3.13
N ASP A 286 -4.49 3.15 2.61
CA ASP A 286 -4.46 3.65 1.24
C ASP A 286 -3.55 4.87 1.16
N ALA A 287 -2.85 5.03 0.05
CA ALA A 287 -2.11 6.24 -0.24
C ALA A 287 -3.03 7.46 -0.29
N ASP A 288 -2.49 8.62 0.12
CA ASP A 288 -3.23 9.89 0.07
C ASP A 288 -3.59 10.26 -1.38
N PHE A 289 -2.69 9.98 -2.32
CA PHE A 289 -2.87 10.15 -3.76
C PHE A 289 -1.91 9.24 -4.54
N ALA A 290 -2.23 8.97 -5.80
CA ALA A 290 -1.36 8.21 -6.71
C ALA A 290 -0.29 9.11 -7.33
N LEU A 291 0.93 8.59 -7.50
CA LEU A 291 2.04 9.29 -8.13
C LEU A 291 2.12 9.01 -9.63
N ALA A 292 2.36 10.05 -10.41
CA ALA A 292 2.69 9.97 -11.82
C ALA A 292 4.19 10.22 -12.03
N PHE A 293 4.83 9.38 -12.83
CA PHE A 293 6.28 9.35 -13.06
C PHE A 293 6.67 9.82 -14.48
N ASP A 294 5.82 10.59 -15.16
CA ASP A 294 6.06 11.03 -16.53
C ASP A 294 7.03 12.20 -16.68
N GLN A 295 7.18 13.02 -15.63
CA GLN A 295 8.14 14.12 -15.57
C GLN A 295 9.33 13.72 -14.70
N TRP A 296 10.56 13.91 -15.18
CA TRP A 296 11.77 13.47 -14.51
C TRP A 296 12.71 14.63 -14.24
N THR A 297 13.50 14.53 -13.19
CA THR A 297 14.70 15.37 -13.01
C THR A 297 15.93 14.54 -13.32
N VAL A 298 16.65 14.93 -14.37
CA VAL A 298 17.88 14.31 -14.84
C VAL A 298 19.06 14.98 -14.15
N VAL A 299 19.96 14.18 -13.55
CA VAL A 299 21.14 14.65 -12.84
C VAL A 299 22.39 14.24 -13.62
N TYR A 300 23.24 15.22 -13.89
CA TYR A 300 24.47 15.05 -14.67
C TYR A 300 25.70 14.96 -13.77
N ALA A 301 26.80 14.42 -14.32
CA ALA A 301 28.06 14.23 -13.59
C ALA A 301 28.69 15.54 -13.10
N ASP A 302 28.37 16.68 -13.72
CA ASP A 302 28.82 18.00 -13.29
C ASP A 302 27.97 18.60 -12.15
N GLY A 303 26.93 17.88 -11.71
CA GLY A 303 25.99 18.31 -10.68
C GLY A 303 24.85 19.18 -11.18
N SER A 304 24.80 19.49 -12.48
CA SER A 304 23.63 20.17 -13.05
C SER A 304 22.42 19.25 -13.11
N THR A 305 21.23 19.86 -13.12
CA THR A 305 19.97 19.15 -13.26
C THR A 305 19.13 19.77 -14.38
N ARG A 306 18.33 18.92 -15.05
CA ARG A 306 17.34 19.35 -16.05
C ARG A 306 16.08 18.52 -15.91
N ASP A 307 14.95 19.16 -16.18
CA ASP A 307 13.68 18.45 -16.23
C ASP A 307 13.47 17.82 -17.61
N PHE A 308 12.86 16.64 -17.62
CA PHE A 308 12.58 15.87 -18.83
C PHE A 308 11.15 15.36 -18.79
N ASP A 309 10.39 15.63 -19.85
CA ASP A 309 9.07 15.05 -20.06
C ASP A 309 9.19 13.78 -20.90
N SER A 310 8.92 12.64 -20.28
CA SER A 310 9.03 11.34 -20.94
C SER A 310 7.92 11.04 -21.94
N THR A 311 6.78 11.72 -21.84
CA THR A 311 5.66 11.52 -22.78
C THR A 311 5.93 12.21 -24.10
N SER A 312 6.55 13.39 -24.05
CA SER A 312 6.94 14.16 -25.24
C SER A 312 8.39 13.95 -25.66
N SER A 313 9.19 13.27 -24.82
CA SER A 313 10.64 13.12 -24.98
C SER A 313 11.37 14.47 -25.11
N ILE A 314 10.94 15.46 -24.32
CA ILE A 314 11.49 16.82 -24.34
C ILE A 314 12.32 17.05 -23.07
N LEU A 315 13.58 17.45 -23.27
CA LEU A 315 14.46 17.92 -22.22
C LEU A 315 14.34 19.44 -22.11
N ALA A 316 14.04 19.96 -20.92
CA ALA A 316 14.04 21.38 -20.63
C ALA A 316 15.46 21.95 -20.63
N ASP A 317 15.60 23.21 -21.07
CA ASP A 317 16.88 23.91 -21.23
C ASP A 317 17.57 24.27 -19.89
#